data_AF-A0AAN4TIA6-F1
#
_entry.id   AF-A0AAN4TIA6-F1
#
_cell.length_a   1.000
_cell.length_b   1.000
_cell.length_c   1.000
_cell.angle_alpha   90.00
_cell.angle_beta   90.00
_cell.angle_gamma   90.00
#
_symmetry.space_group_name_H-M   'P 1'
#
loop_
_entity.id
_entity.type
_entity.pdbx_description
1 polymer ?
#
loop_
_entity_poly.entity_id
_entity_poly.type
_entity_poly.pdbx_seq_one_letter_code
_entity_poly.pdbx_strand_id
1 'polypeptide(L)'
;MTPARAAQAGSAHKAAPSPASPSSDKRRRNAWRWALVFVVFCAGGAWMGYDPEAGKAFVPAEPVPVAQTWAKPAPAAPVEEPVVSQAKPVEAVASECEVPALDPMGAPWSDKAGYVKDMPLLKDNGWSQITVDNSAGESAVYAKVTDAVGRRAFRHAFVPAGAVFSFAKMDPGLYLLKYKMLNTGCAFASGRILLEETPMGSQIKSSAYKLTLRKLQNRSVPFTRLKDDQF
;
A
#
# COMPACT_ATOMS: atom_id res chain seq x y z
N MET A 1 -57.24 -72.70 13.14
CA MET A 1 -55.94 -72.32 12.56
C MET A 1 -55.99 -70.83 12.24
N THR A 2 -55.19 -70.06 12.98
CA THR A 2 -54.93 -68.59 12.93
C THR A 2 -56.09 -67.61 12.69
N PRO A 3 -56.38 -66.74 13.68
CA PRO A 3 -56.76 -65.36 13.44
C PRO A 3 -55.72 -64.40 14.03
N ALA A 4 -55.28 -63.41 13.25
CA ALA A 4 -54.74 -62.16 13.76
C ALA A 4 -54.76 -61.10 12.66
N ARG A 5 -55.62 -60.10 12.80
CA ARG A 5 -55.45 -58.79 12.14
C ARG A 5 -55.63 -57.73 13.22
N ALA A 6 -54.54 -57.05 13.53
CA ALA A 6 -54.46 -55.95 14.49
C ALA A 6 -53.64 -54.79 13.91
N ALA A 7 -53.72 -53.66 14.61
CA ALA A 7 -53.04 -52.36 14.45
C ALA A 7 -53.79 -51.36 13.55
N GLN A 8 -54.61 -50.41 14.04
CA GLN A 8 -54.53 -49.42 15.15
C GLN A 8 -53.98 -48.06 14.69
N ALA A 9 -54.78 -47.03 14.97
CA ALA A 9 -54.72 -45.68 14.44
C ALA A 9 -53.62 -44.81 15.07
N GLY A 10 -53.01 -43.97 14.24
CA GLY A 10 -51.97 -43.00 14.60
C GLY A 10 -52.49 -41.77 15.34
N SER A 11 -51.57 -41.18 16.09
CA SER A 11 -51.71 -40.35 17.29
C SER A 11 -51.94 -38.86 17.07
N ALA A 12 -52.77 -38.25 17.94
CA ALA A 12 -52.88 -36.81 18.13
C ALA A 12 -51.68 -36.24 18.92
N HIS A 13 -51.10 -35.14 18.43
CA HIS A 13 -49.98 -34.46 19.08
C HIS A 13 -50.44 -33.61 20.28
N LYS A 14 -49.75 -33.80 21.41
CA LYS A 14 -49.93 -33.15 22.71
C LYS A 14 -49.13 -31.84 22.74
N ALA A 15 -49.77 -30.72 23.10
CA ALA A 15 -49.15 -29.39 23.20
C ALA A 15 -48.15 -29.29 24.38
N ALA A 16 -47.05 -28.57 24.16
CA ALA A 16 -46.01 -28.25 25.16
C ALA A 16 -46.25 -26.85 25.81
N PRO A 17 -45.74 -26.59 27.03
CA PRO A 17 -45.97 -25.31 27.73
C PRO A 17 -44.99 -24.20 27.30
N SER A 18 -45.48 -22.96 27.24
CA SER A 18 -44.72 -21.76 26.89
C SER A 18 -43.74 -21.31 28.01
N PRO A 19 -42.60 -20.68 27.68
CA PRO A 19 -41.64 -20.20 28.68
C PRO A 19 -42.09 -18.87 29.32
N ALA A 20 -41.92 -18.77 30.64
CA ALA A 20 -42.21 -17.57 31.43
C ALA A 20 -41.24 -16.42 31.12
N SER A 21 -41.76 -15.20 30.97
CA SER A 21 -40.99 -13.98 30.75
C SER A 21 -40.25 -13.56 32.03
N PRO A 22 -38.97 -13.10 31.97
CA PRO A 22 -38.25 -12.66 33.17
C PRO A 22 -38.78 -11.32 33.68
N SER A 23 -38.90 -11.19 35.01
CA SER A 23 -39.46 -10.01 35.67
C SER A 23 -38.62 -8.73 35.44
N SER A 24 -39.31 -7.67 35.04
CA SER A 24 -38.76 -6.36 34.65
C SER A 24 -37.99 -5.65 35.77
N ASP A 25 -38.26 -5.99 37.04
CA ASP A 25 -37.66 -5.36 38.21
C ASP A 25 -36.18 -5.70 38.44
N LYS A 26 -35.73 -6.88 37.98
CA LYS A 26 -34.32 -7.27 38.09
C LYS A 26 -33.46 -6.59 37.02
N ARG A 27 -34.06 -6.33 35.85
CA ARG A 27 -33.42 -5.65 34.71
C ARG A 27 -33.23 -4.15 34.98
N ARG A 28 -34.21 -3.49 35.61
CA ARG A 28 -34.12 -2.07 36.02
C ARG A 28 -33.02 -1.79 37.04
N ARG A 29 -32.88 -2.67 38.05
CA ARG A 29 -31.82 -2.53 39.08
C ARG A 29 -30.41 -2.72 38.52
N ASN A 30 -30.23 -3.63 37.56
CA ASN A 30 -28.94 -3.79 36.89
C ASN A 30 -28.65 -2.60 35.96
N ALA A 31 -29.64 -2.09 35.21
CA ALA A 31 -29.46 -0.92 34.34
C ALA A 31 -29.00 0.33 35.10
N TRP A 32 -29.54 0.58 36.30
CA TRP A 32 -29.12 1.68 37.16
C TRP A 32 -27.69 1.53 37.68
N ARG A 33 -27.27 0.31 38.02
CA ARG A 33 -25.88 0.04 38.44
C ARG A 33 -24.88 0.30 37.30
N TRP A 34 -25.22 -0.10 36.08
CA TRP A 34 -24.36 0.18 34.91
C TRP A 34 -24.33 1.66 34.52
N ALA A 35 -25.46 2.38 34.67
CA ALA A 35 -25.49 3.82 34.43
C ALA A 35 -24.58 4.60 35.40
N LEU A 36 -24.56 4.25 36.69
CA LEU A 36 -23.67 4.87 37.68
C LEU A 36 -22.19 4.64 37.36
N VAL A 37 -21.82 3.42 36.94
CA VAL A 37 -20.43 3.12 36.51
C VAL A 37 -20.06 3.94 35.28
N PHE A 38 -20.98 4.11 34.33
CA PHE A 38 -20.74 4.90 33.12
C PHE A 38 -20.52 6.39 33.43
N VAL A 39 -21.32 6.99 34.32
CA VAL A 39 -21.17 8.39 34.72
C VAL A 39 -19.83 8.63 35.43
N VAL A 40 -19.41 7.73 36.33
CA VAL A 40 -18.11 7.84 37.01
C VAL A 40 -16.96 7.73 36.01
N PHE A 41 -17.06 6.86 35.01
CA PHE A 41 -16.04 6.71 33.96
C PHE A 41 -15.94 7.95 33.06
N CYS A 42 -17.08 8.52 32.63
CA CYS A 42 -17.09 9.76 31.83
C CYS A 42 -16.56 10.97 32.61
N ALA A 43 -16.87 11.07 33.91
CA ALA A 43 -16.33 12.14 34.75
C ALA A 43 -14.81 11.99 34.99
N GLY A 44 -14.30 10.76 35.10
CA GLY A 44 -12.87 10.48 35.21
C GLY A 44 -12.07 10.79 33.93
N GLY A 45 -12.66 10.53 32.75
CA GLY A 45 -12.03 10.85 31.46
C GLY A 45 -11.93 12.34 31.15
N ALA A 46 -12.81 13.17 31.73
CA ALA A 46 -12.80 14.61 31.51
C ALA A 46 -11.69 15.36 32.28
N TRP A 47 -11.05 14.74 33.27
CA TRP A 47 -9.97 15.36 34.04
C TRP A 47 -8.56 15.08 33.50
N MET A 48 -8.41 14.18 32.54
CA MET A 48 -7.09 13.70 32.07
C MET A 48 -6.68 14.23 30.68
N GLY A 49 -7.28 15.33 30.23
CA GLY A 49 -7.00 15.91 28.89
C GLY A 49 -7.18 17.42 28.77
N TYR A 50 -7.31 18.16 29.88
CA TYR A 50 -7.34 19.63 29.83
C TYR A 50 -5.93 20.17 29.92
N ASP A 51 -5.32 20.47 28.77
CA ASP A 51 -4.05 21.18 28.69
C ASP A 51 -4.34 22.70 28.54
N PRO A 52 -4.07 23.52 29.57
CA PRO A 52 -4.38 24.95 29.54
C PRO A 52 -3.54 25.75 28.52
N GLU A 53 -2.52 25.14 27.90
CA GLU A 53 -1.60 25.83 26.98
C GLU A 53 -1.92 25.61 25.49
N ALA A 54 -3.02 24.92 25.15
CA ALA A 54 -3.42 24.65 23.75
C ALA A 54 -3.74 25.91 22.90
N GLY A 55 -3.72 27.10 23.50
CA GLY A 55 -4.02 28.38 22.84
C GLY A 55 -2.80 29.26 22.49
N LYS A 56 -1.56 28.87 22.81
CA LYS A 56 -0.41 29.72 22.49
C LYS A 56 0.07 29.50 21.06
N ALA A 57 -0.35 30.41 20.19
CA ALA A 57 0.10 30.54 18.81
C ALA A 57 1.63 30.63 18.74
N PHE A 58 2.23 29.72 17.98
CA PHE A 58 3.63 29.79 17.56
C PHE A 58 3.81 31.03 16.67
N VAL A 59 4.54 32.03 17.17
CA VAL A 59 4.97 33.19 16.38
C VAL A 59 6.36 32.86 15.82
N PRO A 60 6.52 32.61 14.51
CA PRO A 60 7.86 32.55 13.92
C PRO A 60 8.50 33.94 13.97
N ALA A 61 9.69 34.01 14.56
CA ALA A 61 10.51 35.20 14.62
C ALA A 61 11.05 35.61 13.22
N GLU A 62 10.98 36.91 12.96
CA GLU A 62 11.69 37.75 11.97
C GLU A 62 11.75 37.32 10.47
N PRO A 63 11.20 38.15 9.55
CA PRO A 63 11.55 38.08 8.14
C PRO A 63 12.94 38.73 7.91
N VAL A 64 13.89 37.90 7.48
CA VAL A 64 15.21 38.33 6.97
C VAL A 64 14.99 39.28 5.77
N PRO A 65 15.61 40.47 5.72
CA PRO A 65 15.44 41.38 4.61
C PRO A 65 16.09 40.82 3.34
N VAL A 66 15.27 40.50 2.34
CA VAL A 66 15.74 40.22 0.98
C VAL A 66 16.20 41.55 0.38
N ALA A 67 17.51 41.77 0.33
CA ALA A 67 18.11 42.86 -0.41
C ALA A 67 17.78 42.72 -1.90
N GLN A 68 16.96 43.65 -2.40
CA GLN A 68 16.69 43.83 -3.82
C GLN A 68 17.90 44.49 -4.48
N THR A 69 18.83 43.72 -5.03
CA THR A 69 19.82 44.27 -5.97
C THR A 69 19.22 44.30 -7.37
N TRP A 70 18.58 45.42 -7.68
CA TRP A 70 18.24 45.82 -9.05
C TRP A 70 19.53 46.07 -9.83
N ALA A 71 19.96 45.12 -10.65
CA ALA A 71 21.06 45.31 -11.59
C ALA A 71 20.52 45.91 -12.90
N LYS A 72 20.97 47.11 -13.19
CA LYS A 72 20.75 47.92 -14.40
C LYS A 72 21.18 47.17 -15.68
N PRO A 73 20.42 47.20 -16.79
CA PRO A 73 20.87 46.63 -18.07
C PRO A 73 21.47 47.69 -19.00
N ALA A 74 22.63 47.40 -19.62
CA ALA A 74 23.12 47.88 -20.93
C ALA A 74 24.66 47.64 -21.07
N PRO A 75 25.24 47.57 -22.29
CA PRO A 75 24.82 46.98 -23.57
C PRO A 75 25.90 46.02 -24.16
N ALA A 76 25.68 45.58 -25.40
CA ALA A 76 26.25 44.43 -26.12
C ALA A 76 27.72 44.50 -26.62
N ALA A 77 28.22 43.27 -26.92
CA ALA A 77 29.17 42.83 -27.96
C ALA A 77 30.66 42.58 -27.55
N PRO A 78 31.42 41.68 -28.25
CA PRO A 78 31.09 40.82 -29.40
C PRO A 78 31.45 39.32 -29.24
N VAL A 79 30.96 38.55 -30.22
CA VAL A 79 31.20 37.12 -30.51
C VAL A 79 32.70 36.76 -30.54
N GLU A 80 33.05 35.64 -29.90
CA GLU A 80 34.27 34.90 -30.17
C GLU A 80 33.94 33.40 -30.14
N GLU A 81 33.48 32.87 -31.28
CA GLU A 81 33.83 31.49 -31.65
C GLU A 81 35.29 31.55 -32.11
N PRO A 82 36.16 30.59 -31.75
CA PRO A 82 36.23 29.43 -32.63
C PRO A 82 36.72 28.10 -32.00
N VAL A 83 36.55 27.05 -32.81
CA VAL A 83 37.29 25.77 -32.83
C VAL A 83 36.83 24.67 -31.88
N VAL A 84 35.92 23.87 -32.43
CA VAL A 84 35.91 22.39 -32.40
C VAL A 84 37.23 21.78 -31.88
N SER A 85 37.22 21.20 -30.69
CA SER A 85 38.26 20.26 -30.27
C SER A 85 37.63 19.00 -29.69
N GLN A 86 37.40 18.08 -30.62
CA GLN A 86 37.61 16.64 -30.49
C GLN A 86 36.85 15.89 -29.39
N ALA A 87 35.85 15.16 -29.89
CA ALA A 87 35.27 13.99 -29.27
C ALA A 87 36.33 13.08 -28.63
N LYS A 88 36.25 12.93 -27.31
CA LYS A 88 36.47 11.63 -26.70
C LYS A 88 35.12 10.93 -26.73
N PRO A 89 34.94 9.83 -27.47
CA PRO A 89 33.76 9.01 -27.31
C PRO A 89 33.72 8.63 -25.83
N VAL A 90 32.76 9.16 -25.08
CA VAL A 90 32.37 8.53 -23.81
C VAL A 90 31.74 7.23 -24.26
N GLU A 91 32.60 6.22 -24.35
CA GLU A 91 32.27 4.82 -24.50
C GLU A 91 31.04 4.57 -23.63
N ALA A 92 29.94 4.27 -24.31
CA ALA A 92 28.68 4.04 -23.67
C ALA A 92 28.90 3.01 -22.57
N VAL A 93 28.52 3.35 -21.34
CA VAL A 93 28.29 2.39 -20.26
C VAL A 93 27.06 1.57 -20.69
N ALA A 94 27.27 0.72 -21.68
CA ALA A 94 26.30 -0.12 -22.34
C ALA A 94 26.62 -1.57 -22.00
N SER A 95 26.53 -1.95 -20.71
CA SER A 95 26.68 -3.35 -20.32
C SER A 95 26.23 -3.72 -18.89
N GLU A 96 25.28 -3.01 -18.26
CA GLU A 96 24.82 -3.37 -16.90
C GLU A 96 23.31 -3.51 -16.73
N CYS A 97 22.56 -3.46 -17.82
CA CYS A 97 21.13 -3.74 -17.79
C CYS A 97 20.83 -4.83 -18.82
N GLU A 98 20.67 -6.07 -18.37
CA GLU A 98 20.31 -7.18 -19.27
C GLU A 98 18.79 -7.27 -19.44
N VAL A 99 18.32 -7.25 -20.69
CA VAL A 99 16.91 -7.40 -21.03
C VAL A 99 16.49 -8.86 -20.89
N PRO A 100 15.59 -9.23 -19.95
CA PRO A 100 15.19 -10.61 -19.78
C PRO A 100 14.09 -10.94 -20.80
N ALA A 101 14.41 -11.86 -21.72
CA ALA A 101 13.46 -12.34 -22.72
C ALA A 101 12.35 -13.22 -22.12
N LEU A 102 12.65 -13.92 -21.03
CA LEU A 102 11.74 -14.84 -20.34
C LEU A 102 11.46 -14.37 -18.92
N ASP A 103 10.36 -14.86 -18.36
CA ASP A 103 10.05 -14.71 -16.96
C ASP A 103 11.04 -15.52 -16.09
N PRO A 104 11.05 -15.31 -14.76
CA PRO A 104 11.99 -16.02 -13.88
C PRO A 104 11.77 -17.54 -13.83
N MET A 105 10.65 -18.05 -14.32
CA MET A 105 10.34 -19.48 -14.43
C MET A 105 10.70 -20.04 -15.82
N GLY A 106 11.26 -19.21 -16.72
CA GLY A 106 11.62 -19.60 -18.08
C GLY A 106 10.45 -19.62 -19.06
N ALA A 107 9.27 -19.13 -18.66
CA ALA A 107 8.11 -19.00 -19.53
C ALA A 107 8.09 -17.62 -20.22
N PRO A 108 7.40 -17.48 -21.36
CA PRO A 108 7.14 -16.17 -21.95
C PRO A 108 6.38 -15.25 -20.98
N TRP A 109 6.68 -13.95 -21.03
CA TRP A 109 5.92 -12.95 -20.29
C TRP A 109 4.42 -12.97 -20.68
N SER A 110 3.55 -12.70 -19.71
CA SER A 110 2.09 -12.65 -19.96
C SER A 110 1.71 -11.41 -20.78
N ASP A 111 0.63 -11.48 -21.56
CA ASP A 111 0.11 -10.29 -22.26
C ASP A 111 -0.65 -9.32 -21.35
N LYS A 112 -1.07 -9.80 -20.16
CA LYS A 112 -1.92 -9.05 -19.23
C LYS A 112 -1.19 -8.70 -17.95
N ALA A 113 -1.59 -7.57 -17.35
CA ALA A 113 -1.11 -7.19 -16.03
C ALA A 113 -1.58 -8.23 -14.99
N GLY A 114 -0.66 -8.81 -14.24
CA GLY A 114 -0.98 -9.91 -13.35
C GLY A 114 0.19 -10.42 -12.54
N TYR A 115 -0.10 -11.32 -11.60
CA TYR A 115 0.95 -12.10 -10.93
C TYR A 115 1.69 -12.96 -11.94
N VAL A 116 3.01 -13.11 -11.76
CA VAL A 116 3.80 -14.08 -12.54
C VAL A 116 3.32 -15.49 -12.21
N LYS A 117 3.13 -16.30 -13.24
CA LYS A 117 2.60 -17.65 -13.10
C LYS A 117 3.52 -18.52 -12.24
N ASP A 118 2.93 -19.39 -11.43
CA ASP A 118 3.63 -20.39 -10.61
C ASP A 118 4.62 -19.81 -9.57
N MET A 119 4.61 -18.50 -9.35
CA MET A 119 5.34 -17.83 -8.28
C MET A 119 4.57 -17.86 -6.96
N PRO A 120 5.27 -17.90 -5.80
CA PRO A 120 4.61 -17.85 -4.51
C PRO A 120 3.94 -16.49 -4.28
N LEU A 121 2.72 -16.53 -3.71
CA LEU A 121 2.01 -15.37 -3.22
C LEU A 121 2.08 -15.39 -1.69
N LEU A 122 3.03 -14.68 -1.12
CA LEU A 122 3.18 -14.55 0.32
C LEU A 122 2.54 -13.25 0.82
N LYS A 123 2.28 -13.17 2.14
CA LYS A 123 1.75 -11.98 2.82
C LYS A 123 0.36 -11.57 2.34
N ASP A 124 -0.56 -12.52 2.20
CA ASP A 124 -1.87 -12.43 1.53
C ASP A 124 -3.10 -12.36 2.44
N ASN A 125 -2.90 -12.08 3.73
CA ASN A 125 -3.95 -12.09 4.74
C ASN A 125 -4.40 -10.68 5.19
N GLY A 126 -3.74 -9.63 4.71
CA GLY A 126 -4.09 -8.25 5.04
C GLY A 126 -5.18 -7.63 4.16
N TRP A 127 -5.33 -6.33 4.33
CA TRP A 127 -6.30 -5.44 3.67
C TRP A 127 -5.64 -4.30 2.92
N SER A 128 -4.32 -4.14 3.09
CA SER A 128 -3.54 -3.10 2.42
C SER A 128 -3.24 -3.46 0.97
N GLN A 129 -2.82 -2.47 0.17
CA GLN A 129 -2.44 -2.70 -1.22
C GLN A 129 -1.29 -1.83 -1.69
N ILE A 130 -0.48 -2.38 -2.60
CA ILE A 130 0.56 -1.66 -3.34
C ILE A 130 0.19 -1.68 -4.84
N THR A 131 -0.02 -0.51 -5.43
CA THR A 131 -0.35 -0.33 -6.84
C THR A 131 0.87 0.11 -7.63
N VAL A 132 1.13 -0.58 -8.74
CA VAL A 132 2.10 -0.21 -9.77
C VAL A 132 1.34 0.34 -10.96
N ASP A 133 1.52 1.64 -11.22
CA ASP A 133 0.89 2.36 -12.31
C ASP A 133 1.91 2.60 -13.43
N ASN A 134 1.82 1.76 -14.47
CA ASN A 134 2.58 1.84 -15.71
C ASN A 134 1.74 2.43 -16.87
N SER A 135 0.66 3.18 -16.56
CA SER A 135 -0.27 3.72 -17.56
C SER A 135 0.38 4.68 -18.57
N ALA A 136 1.46 5.34 -18.17
CA ALA A 136 2.23 6.26 -19.00
C ALA A 136 3.63 5.71 -19.36
N GLY A 137 3.92 4.43 -19.05
CA GLY A 137 5.18 3.82 -19.40
C GLY A 137 5.16 3.22 -20.79
N GLU A 138 6.28 3.34 -21.50
CA GLU A 138 6.44 2.87 -22.88
C GLU A 138 6.83 1.38 -22.96
N SER A 139 7.27 0.80 -21.84
CA SER A 139 7.74 -0.58 -21.76
C SER A 139 7.02 -1.37 -20.68
N ALA A 140 6.90 -2.68 -20.90
CA ALA A 140 6.51 -3.61 -19.86
C ALA A 140 7.54 -3.64 -18.73
N VAL A 141 7.07 -3.89 -17.52
CA VAL A 141 7.90 -3.97 -16.32
C VAL A 141 7.61 -5.26 -15.56
N TYR A 142 8.68 -5.82 -15.01
CA TYR A 142 8.60 -6.88 -14.03
C TYR A 142 8.76 -6.29 -12.63
N ALA A 143 7.74 -6.43 -11.79
CA ALA A 143 7.71 -5.88 -10.44
C ALA A 143 7.71 -7.00 -9.41
N LYS A 144 8.42 -6.79 -8.29
CA LYS A 144 8.36 -7.69 -7.14
C LYS A 144 8.35 -6.92 -5.83
N VAL A 145 7.52 -7.39 -4.92
CA VAL A 145 7.45 -6.89 -3.55
C VAL A 145 8.41 -7.72 -2.70
N THR A 146 9.26 -7.04 -1.96
CA THR A 146 10.29 -7.64 -1.10
C THR A 146 10.15 -7.16 0.34
N ASP A 147 10.87 -7.81 1.25
CA ASP A 147 11.05 -7.36 2.62
C ASP A 147 11.74 -5.98 2.70
N ALA A 148 11.75 -5.38 3.90
CA ALA A 148 12.34 -4.06 4.13
C ALA A 148 13.86 -3.96 3.82
N VAL A 149 14.54 -5.11 3.69
CA VAL A 149 15.97 -5.24 3.34
C VAL A 149 16.16 -5.57 1.86
N GLY A 150 15.13 -6.07 1.17
CA GLY A 150 15.17 -6.39 -0.25
C GLY A 150 15.78 -7.76 -0.59
N ARG A 151 15.92 -8.67 0.39
CA ARG A 151 16.48 -10.02 0.19
C ARG A 151 15.43 -11.06 -0.13
N ARG A 152 14.24 -10.95 0.44
CA ARG A 152 13.17 -11.94 0.28
C ARG A 152 12.05 -11.34 -0.54
N ALA A 153 11.76 -11.94 -1.70
CA ALA A 153 10.60 -11.59 -2.50
C ALA A 153 9.35 -12.33 -2.01
N PHE A 154 8.25 -11.61 -1.90
CA PHE A 154 6.96 -12.13 -1.45
C PHE A 154 6.00 -12.36 -2.59
N ARG A 155 6.02 -11.46 -3.59
CA ARG A 155 5.11 -11.49 -4.72
C ARG A 155 5.77 -10.92 -5.95
N HIS A 156 5.38 -11.45 -7.09
CA HIS A 156 5.95 -11.14 -8.39
C HIS A 156 4.82 -10.84 -9.36
N ALA A 157 4.95 -9.77 -10.14
CA ALA A 157 3.95 -9.37 -11.10
C ALA A 157 4.60 -8.86 -12.39
N PHE A 158 3.91 -9.09 -13.49
CA PHE A 158 4.19 -8.49 -14.77
C PHE A 158 3.17 -7.38 -15.03
N VAL A 159 3.64 -6.23 -15.49
CA VAL A 159 2.78 -5.09 -15.81
C VAL A 159 3.16 -4.59 -17.21
N PRO A 160 2.30 -4.79 -18.23
CA PRO A 160 2.58 -4.31 -19.58
C PRO A 160 2.57 -2.77 -19.64
N ALA A 161 3.09 -2.22 -20.74
CA ALA A 161 3.00 -0.80 -21.04
C ALA A 161 1.53 -0.35 -21.06
N GLY A 162 1.24 0.83 -20.50
CA GLY A 162 -0.12 1.36 -20.46
C GLY A 162 -1.04 0.73 -19.39
N ALA A 163 -0.55 -0.23 -18.61
CA ALA A 163 -1.37 -0.95 -17.63
C ALA A 163 -1.12 -0.53 -16.17
N VAL A 164 -2.03 -0.93 -15.29
CA VAL A 164 -1.94 -0.73 -13.84
C VAL A 164 -2.21 -2.05 -13.15
N PHE A 165 -1.43 -2.37 -12.12
CA PHE A 165 -1.60 -3.59 -11.34
C PHE A 165 -1.51 -3.31 -9.84
N SER A 166 -2.32 -3.99 -9.03
CA SER A 166 -2.32 -3.85 -7.58
C SER A 166 -2.03 -5.18 -6.88
N PHE A 167 -0.99 -5.19 -6.06
CA PHE A 167 -0.75 -6.21 -5.05
C PHE A 167 -1.75 -6.01 -3.91
N ALA A 168 -2.93 -6.63 -4.02
CA ALA A 168 -4.01 -6.50 -3.05
C ALA A 168 -3.85 -7.46 -1.86
N LYS A 169 -4.56 -7.20 -0.74
CA LYS A 169 -4.55 -8.04 0.47
C LYS A 169 -3.16 -8.24 1.05
N MET A 170 -2.35 -7.20 1.09
CA MET A 170 -1.02 -7.26 1.67
C MET A 170 -1.10 -7.11 3.18
N ASP A 171 -0.39 -7.96 3.91
CA ASP A 171 -0.23 -7.83 5.37
C ASP A 171 0.41 -6.47 5.72
N PRO A 172 0.07 -5.88 6.88
CA PRO A 172 0.76 -4.68 7.37
C PRO A 172 2.24 -4.97 7.63
N GLY A 173 3.09 -3.99 7.40
CA GLY A 173 4.54 -4.11 7.55
C GLY A 173 5.36 -3.18 6.63
N LEU A 174 6.68 -3.31 6.72
CA LEU A 174 7.61 -2.58 5.86
C LEU A 174 8.04 -3.41 4.65
N TYR A 175 7.91 -2.82 3.47
CA TYR A 175 8.20 -3.46 2.20
C TYR A 175 9.10 -2.59 1.32
N LEU A 176 9.73 -3.23 0.34
CA LEU A 176 10.39 -2.57 -0.77
C LEU A 176 9.80 -3.10 -2.08
N LEU A 177 9.44 -2.20 -2.99
CA LEU A 177 9.00 -2.55 -4.33
C LEU A 177 10.17 -2.38 -5.29
N LYS A 178 10.59 -3.49 -5.90
CA LYS A 178 11.61 -3.49 -6.95
C LYS A 178 10.95 -3.73 -8.29
N TYR A 179 11.43 -3.08 -9.33
CA TYR A 179 10.96 -3.36 -10.68
C TYR A 179 12.10 -3.27 -11.69
N LYS A 180 11.99 -4.06 -12.76
CA LYS A 180 12.92 -4.10 -13.88
C LYS A 180 12.16 -3.75 -15.15
N MET A 181 12.68 -2.79 -15.91
CA MET A 181 12.11 -2.41 -17.20
C MET A 181 12.56 -3.42 -18.26
N LEU A 182 11.64 -3.99 -19.01
CA LEU A 182 11.94 -5.07 -19.95
C LEU A 182 12.45 -4.59 -21.32
N ASN A 183 12.42 -3.29 -21.59
CA ASN A 183 13.03 -2.72 -22.80
C ASN A 183 14.52 -2.44 -22.64
N THR A 184 14.93 -2.01 -21.45
CA THR A 184 16.28 -1.55 -21.14
C THR A 184 17.02 -2.53 -20.26
N GLY A 185 16.32 -3.43 -19.57
CA GLY A 185 16.88 -4.34 -18.58
C GLY A 185 17.18 -3.66 -17.23
N CYS A 186 16.94 -2.36 -17.08
CA CYS A 186 17.37 -1.65 -15.88
C CYS A 186 16.41 -1.88 -14.71
N ALA A 187 16.99 -2.17 -13.55
CA ALA A 187 16.29 -2.41 -12.30
C ALA A 187 16.33 -1.19 -11.36
N PHE A 188 15.24 -1.01 -10.60
CA PHE A 188 15.06 0.09 -9.66
C PHE A 188 14.35 -0.42 -8.41
N ALA A 189 14.64 0.21 -7.27
CA ALA A 189 13.92 -0.01 -6.02
C ALA A 189 13.26 1.28 -5.55
N SER A 190 12.01 1.18 -5.06
CA SER A 190 11.37 2.24 -4.30
C SER A 190 12.06 2.48 -2.96
N GLY A 191 11.73 3.59 -2.30
CA GLY A 191 11.93 3.72 -0.86
C GLY A 191 11.11 2.69 -0.07
N ARG A 192 11.36 2.63 1.25
CA ARG A 192 10.59 1.76 2.16
C ARG A 192 9.13 2.19 2.20
N ILE A 193 8.23 1.24 2.00
CA ILE A 193 6.78 1.41 2.02
C ILE A 193 6.28 0.82 3.33
N LEU A 194 5.70 1.65 4.19
CA LEU A 194 5.02 1.20 5.41
C LEU A 194 3.54 0.97 5.08
N LEU A 195 3.07 -0.25 5.27
CA LEU A 195 1.66 -0.61 5.20
C LEU A 195 1.10 -0.77 6.61
N GLU A 196 -0.01 -0.09 6.88
CA GLU A 196 -0.68 -0.06 8.17
C GLU A 196 -2.14 -0.47 8.05
N GLU A 197 -2.65 -1.13 9.08
CA GLU A 197 -4.04 -1.55 9.21
C GLU A 197 -4.52 -1.22 10.61
N THR A 198 -5.55 -0.39 10.72
CA THR A 198 -6.14 -0.01 12.00
C THR A 198 -7.60 -0.48 12.06
N PRO A 199 -7.97 -1.32 13.04
CA PRO A 199 -9.37 -1.69 13.23
C PRO A 199 -10.15 -0.48 13.75
N MET A 200 -11.19 -0.07 13.02
CA MET A 200 -12.13 1.00 13.33
C MET A 200 -13.52 0.39 13.58
N GLY A 201 -13.64 -0.39 14.66
CA GLY A 201 -14.88 -1.10 14.98
C GLY A 201 -15.15 -2.24 14.00
N SER A 202 -16.21 -2.13 13.19
CA SER A 202 -16.56 -3.11 12.14
C SER A 202 -15.80 -2.89 10.82
N GLN A 203 -15.05 -1.79 10.70
CA GLN A 203 -14.28 -1.45 9.51
C GLN A 203 -12.78 -1.60 9.79
N ILE A 204 -11.99 -1.89 8.76
CA ILE A 204 -10.53 -1.87 8.84
C ILE A 204 -10.06 -0.74 7.93
N LYS A 205 -9.37 0.25 8.52
CA LYS A 205 -8.68 1.28 7.76
C LYS A 205 -7.34 0.69 7.31
N SER A 206 -7.23 0.40 6.01
CA SER A 206 -6.01 -0.12 5.41
C SER A 206 -5.27 0.93 4.60
N SER A 207 -3.97 0.71 4.43
CA SER A 207 -3.10 1.55 3.63
C SER A 207 -3.14 1.18 2.15
N ALA A 208 -3.08 2.19 1.27
CA ALA A 208 -2.96 2.02 -0.17
C ALA A 208 -1.81 2.86 -0.70
N TYR A 209 -0.75 2.20 -1.18
CA TYR A 209 0.41 2.86 -1.76
C TYR A 209 0.32 2.79 -3.29
N LYS A 210 0.55 3.92 -3.98
CA LYS A 210 0.53 3.96 -5.45
C LYS A 210 1.89 4.44 -5.98
N LEU A 211 2.53 3.61 -6.77
CA LEU A 211 3.76 3.92 -7.48
C LEU A 211 3.45 4.23 -8.95
N THR A 212 3.61 5.49 -9.36
CA THR A 212 3.48 5.90 -10.77
C THR A 212 4.84 5.90 -11.46
N LEU A 213 4.99 5.08 -12.49
CA LEU A 213 6.23 4.97 -13.27
C LEU A 213 6.44 6.15 -14.24
N ARG A 214 5.43 7.03 -14.39
CA ARG A 214 5.42 8.24 -15.24
C ARG A 214 6.61 9.20 -15.04
N LYS A 215 7.22 9.24 -13.86
CA LYS A 215 8.21 10.27 -13.47
C LYS A 215 9.67 9.79 -13.44
N LEU A 216 9.97 8.64 -14.05
CA LEU A 216 11.31 8.05 -13.99
C LEU A 216 12.36 8.76 -14.86
N GLN A 217 11.93 9.52 -15.86
CA GLN A 217 12.84 10.36 -16.66
C GLN A 217 13.09 11.76 -16.06
N ASN A 218 12.25 12.28 -15.14
CA ASN A 218 12.30 13.73 -14.79
C ASN A 218 12.06 14.10 -13.30
N ARG A 219 12.44 13.23 -12.34
CA ARG A 219 12.43 13.40 -10.85
C ARG A 219 11.06 13.49 -10.13
N SER A 220 10.92 12.70 -9.04
CA SER A 220 10.46 13.12 -7.68
C SER A 220 10.06 11.95 -6.75
N VAL A 221 10.78 10.83 -6.77
CA VAL A 221 10.63 9.73 -5.78
C VAL A 221 12.02 9.13 -5.57
N PRO A 222 12.42 8.74 -4.34
CA PRO A 222 13.74 8.20 -4.06
C PRO A 222 13.81 6.78 -4.62
N PHE A 223 14.09 6.67 -5.92
CA PHE A 223 14.41 5.40 -6.53
C PHE A 223 15.92 5.22 -6.54
N THR A 224 16.37 4.09 -6.03
CA THR A 224 17.77 3.69 -6.18
C THR A 224 17.84 2.74 -7.37
N ARG A 225 18.66 3.09 -8.36
CA ARG A 225 18.99 2.15 -9.45
C ARG A 225 19.69 0.96 -8.83
N LEU A 226 19.19 -0.23 -9.12
CA LEU A 226 19.77 -1.48 -8.66
C LEU A 226 20.71 -2.04 -9.73
N LYS A 227 21.77 -2.69 -9.27
CA LYS A 227 22.53 -3.62 -10.10
C LYS A 227 21.73 -4.92 -10.26
N ASP A 228 22.02 -5.70 -11.30
CA ASP A 228 21.28 -6.93 -11.58
C ASP A 228 21.37 -7.98 -10.45
N ASP A 229 22.49 -8.04 -9.72
CA ASP A 229 22.66 -8.90 -8.54
C ASP A 229 21.81 -8.46 -7.33
N GLN A 230 21.47 -7.17 -7.28
CA GLN A 230 20.66 -6.58 -6.22
C GLN A 230 19.17 -6.60 -6.53
N PHE A 231 18.77 -7.00 -7.74
CA PHE A 231 17.38 -7.08 -8.12
C PHE A 231 16.68 -8.20 -7.36
#